data_AF-A0A3G2S4T8-F1
#
_entry.id   AF-A0A3G2S4T8-F1
#
_cell.length_a   1.000
_cell.length_b   1.000
_cell.length_c   1.000
_cell.angle_alpha   90.00
_cell.angle_beta   90.00
_cell.angle_gamma   90.00
#
_symmetry.space_group_name_H-M   'P 1'
#
loop_
_entity.id
_entity.type
_entity.pdbx_description
1 polymer ?
#
loop_
_entity_poly.entity_id
_entity_poly.type
_entity_poly.pdbx_seq_one_letter_code
_entity_poly.pdbx_strand_id
1 'polypeptide(L)'
;MRPYPAYHDIEGMWAFPAFTFYLDHAQADPYAAPSKARVRISHENAGFPSSVLEPRIRRTALADYILRRLHRVCQERKYDQKLKGGGWAGAKGGQLEVDAPGQHVLERTAVIVDKDGIEMRFLVGLPAQGRSILGHLAAAVICEHVPEMVECGLLYASYDTRALERHVLVIEDQHVLRTKLKDHGLVAFVPNGAKLARASGDSDLPMTSCVPFQSPPSVQVSIDIPNRGSIQGMGLKRGSLNVCIGGGFHGKSTFLSAMALGSYNFVPDDGREFVCTCEDVASVRSEDGRSVGKVDISPFISNLPNAADTTMFSTTNASGSTSCAASLMESLELGADLLVLDEDTTASNFLVRDYAMQLLVPNEPITPLVTRARALVDTTGASILLVCGSSSSFLYEADVVLQMDRYVMKDVTERAKQLCKSINVNSVPTSDSSSFPTLCKRTVGFPLPQVRTTTQHRHLIQFGDHALDLSSTPQLVHKSQTRAIETLLRRWMSASPASLRTIVDQLYDDMEKSGLDALQERSADGFLARPRRLDIGVALNRLRSAVWYLE
;
A
#
# COMPACT_ATOMS: atom_id res chain seq x y z
N MET A 1 -13.40 -15.12 -44.59
CA MET A 1 -12.83 -14.73 -43.29
C MET A 1 -13.34 -13.34 -42.94
N ARG A 2 -13.82 -13.12 -41.71
CA ARG A 2 -14.26 -11.79 -41.27
C ARG A 2 -13.05 -10.94 -40.85
N PRO A 3 -13.05 -9.64 -41.14
CA PRO A 3 -12.01 -8.73 -40.68
C PRO A 3 -12.09 -8.56 -39.16
N TYR A 4 -10.96 -8.25 -38.53
CA TYR A 4 -10.83 -8.12 -37.08
C TYR A 4 -11.89 -7.23 -36.38
N PRO A 5 -12.29 -6.06 -36.94
CA PRO A 5 -13.31 -5.22 -36.32
C PRO A 5 -14.68 -5.90 -36.15
N ALA A 6 -14.95 -7.02 -36.84
CA ALA A 6 -16.19 -7.78 -36.64
C ALA A 6 -16.28 -8.42 -35.24
N TYR A 7 -15.24 -8.37 -34.40
CA TYR A 7 -15.37 -8.70 -32.99
C TYR A 7 -16.26 -7.71 -32.22
N HIS A 8 -16.48 -6.49 -32.71
CA HIS A 8 -17.45 -5.57 -32.10
C HIS A 8 -18.90 -6.10 -32.20
N ASP A 9 -19.20 -6.96 -33.19
CA ASP A 9 -20.52 -7.58 -33.34
C ASP A 9 -20.88 -8.51 -32.15
N ILE A 10 -19.89 -8.95 -31.37
CA ILE A 10 -20.09 -9.84 -30.22
C ILE A 10 -19.96 -9.12 -28.86
N GLU A 11 -19.78 -7.80 -28.85
CA GLU A 11 -19.87 -6.99 -27.63
C GLU A 11 -21.27 -7.09 -27.02
N GLY A 12 -21.35 -7.06 -25.70
CA GLY A 12 -22.61 -7.15 -24.97
C GLY A 12 -22.70 -8.36 -24.05
N MET A 13 -23.93 -8.78 -23.79
CA MET A 13 -24.29 -9.73 -22.73
C MET A 13 -24.74 -11.07 -23.32
N TRP A 14 -24.15 -12.16 -22.83
CA TRP A 14 -24.38 -13.52 -23.31
C TRP A 14 -24.74 -14.42 -22.12
N ALA A 15 -25.96 -14.96 -22.12
CA ALA A 15 -26.43 -15.87 -21.08
C ALA A 15 -25.84 -17.27 -21.28
N PHE A 16 -25.19 -17.79 -20.23
CA PHE A 16 -24.80 -19.19 -20.09
C PHE A 16 -25.73 -19.87 -19.07
N PRO A 17 -25.76 -21.20 -18.98
CA PRO A 17 -26.67 -21.89 -18.06
C PRO A 17 -26.56 -21.48 -16.59
N ALA A 18 -25.34 -21.22 -16.09
CA ALA A 18 -25.09 -20.89 -14.68
C ALA A 18 -24.69 -19.42 -14.43
N PHE A 19 -24.27 -18.70 -15.47
CA PHE A 19 -23.68 -17.38 -15.34
C PHE A 19 -23.96 -16.52 -16.58
N THR A 20 -23.64 -15.24 -16.50
CA THR A 20 -23.71 -14.31 -17.64
C THR A 20 -22.31 -13.84 -18.00
N PHE A 21 -21.95 -13.96 -19.28
CA PHE A 21 -20.71 -13.42 -19.82
C PHE A 21 -20.96 -12.04 -20.42
N TYR A 22 -20.02 -11.13 -20.20
CA TYR A 22 -20.01 -9.78 -20.75
C TYR A 22 -18.72 -9.57 -21.53
N LEU A 23 -18.85 -9.17 -22.79
CA LEU A 23 -17.73 -8.57 -23.54
C LEU A 23 -17.97 -7.06 -23.55
N ASP A 24 -17.37 -6.36 -22.60
CA ASP A 24 -17.59 -4.92 -22.40
C ASP A 24 -16.96 -4.08 -23.50
N HIS A 25 -15.77 -4.50 -23.96
CA HIS A 25 -15.04 -3.80 -25.00
C HIS A 25 -14.11 -4.76 -25.74
N ALA A 26 -14.38 -4.99 -27.02
CA ALA A 26 -13.51 -5.71 -27.93
C ALA A 26 -12.32 -4.82 -28.31
N GLN A 27 -11.12 -5.38 -28.27
CA GLN A 27 -9.91 -4.67 -28.69
C GLN A 27 -9.99 -4.31 -30.18
N ALA A 28 -9.61 -3.08 -30.54
CA ALA A 28 -9.75 -2.56 -31.91
C ALA A 28 -8.83 -3.25 -32.94
N ASP A 29 -7.69 -3.79 -32.48
CA ASP A 29 -6.75 -4.52 -33.32
C ASP A 29 -6.01 -5.62 -32.50
N PRO A 30 -5.40 -6.63 -33.14
CA PRO A 30 -4.73 -7.74 -32.43
C PRO A 30 -3.49 -7.34 -31.61
N TYR A 31 -2.99 -6.11 -31.77
CA TYR A 31 -1.83 -5.54 -31.08
C TYR A 31 -2.22 -4.53 -30.00
N ALA A 32 -3.49 -4.15 -29.93
CA ALA A 32 -4.02 -3.27 -28.91
C ALA A 32 -4.01 -3.94 -27.53
N ALA A 33 -4.40 -3.17 -26.51
CA ALA A 33 -4.68 -3.72 -25.20
C ALA A 33 -5.80 -4.79 -25.30
N PRO A 34 -5.64 -5.95 -24.65
CA PRO A 34 -6.64 -7.02 -24.59
C PRO A 34 -8.06 -6.54 -24.27
N SER A 35 -9.04 -7.24 -24.84
CA SER A 35 -10.47 -6.94 -24.69
C SER A 35 -10.90 -7.08 -23.22
N LYS A 36 -11.79 -6.21 -22.74
CA LYS A 36 -12.31 -6.28 -21.38
C LYS A 36 -13.53 -7.18 -21.33
N ALA A 37 -13.50 -8.16 -20.44
CA ALA A 37 -14.59 -9.11 -20.27
C ALA A 37 -14.87 -9.38 -18.79
N ARG A 38 -16.11 -9.80 -18.52
CA ARG A 38 -16.55 -10.16 -17.17
C ARG A 38 -17.48 -11.34 -17.18
N VAL A 39 -17.54 -12.03 -16.04
CA VAL A 39 -18.55 -13.03 -15.75
C VAL A 39 -19.28 -12.63 -14.48
N ARG A 40 -20.61 -12.77 -14.47
CA ARG A 40 -21.46 -12.58 -13.31
C ARG A 40 -22.22 -13.86 -12.98
N ILE A 41 -22.17 -14.28 -11.72
CA ILE A 41 -22.94 -15.42 -11.19
C ILE A 41 -23.69 -14.99 -9.93
N SER A 42 -24.94 -15.46 -9.75
CA SER A 42 -25.71 -15.20 -8.54
C SER A 42 -25.18 -15.99 -7.33
N HIS A 43 -25.45 -15.54 -6.11
CA HIS A 43 -25.11 -16.31 -4.90
C HIS A 43 -25.77 -17.69 -4.87
N GLU A 44 -27.01 -17.80 -5.38
CA GLU A 44 -27.74 -19.06 -5.49
C GLU A 44 -26.97 -20.09 -6.35
N ASN A 45 -26.50 -19.68 -7.53
CA ASN A 45 -25.75 -20.55 -8.43
C ASN A 45 -24.33 -20.82 -7.93
N ALA A 46 -23.68 -19.81 -7.30
CA ALA A 46 -22.33 -19.95 -6.78
C ALA A 46 -22.27 -20.87 -5.54
N GLY A 47 -23.31 -20.88 -4.72
CA GLY A 47 -23.48 -21.80 -3.59
C GLY A 47 -22.59 -21.53 -2.38
N PHE A 48 -21.95 -20.35 -2.29
CA PHE A 48 -21.15 -19.99 -1.10
C PHE A 48 -22.05 -19.73 0.11
N PRO A 49 -21.71 -20.25 1.30
CA PRO A 49 -22.51 -20.03 2.49
C PRO A 49 -22.44 -18.57 2.98
N SER A 50 -23.51 -18.09 3.60
CA SER A 50 -23.56 -16.72 4.16
C SER A 50 -22.46 -16.44 5.19
N SER A 51 -21.93 -17.47 5.85
CA SER A 51 -20.82 -17.37 6.79
C SER A 51 -19.54 -16.78 6.17
N VAL A 52 -19.32 -16.89 4.86
CA VAL A 52 -18.16 -16.28 4.19
C VAL A 52 -18.49 -14.96 3.48
N LEU A 53 -19.75 -14.53 3.54
CA LEU A 53 -20.24 -13.31 2.87
C LEU A 53 -20.40 -12.12 3.82
N GLU A 54 -20.52 -12.31 5.13
CA GLU A 54 -20.68 -11.20 6.07
C GLU A 54 -19.83 -11.42 7.33
N PRO A 55 -19.18 -10.38 7.89
CA PRO A 55 -19.18 -8.97 7.45
C PRO A 55 -18.36 -8.70 6.17
N ARG A 56 -18.34 -7.46 5.66
CA ARG A 56 -17.61 -7.04 4.42
C ARG A 56 -16.18 -7.61 4.32
N ILE A 57 -15.43 -7.66 5.40
CA ILE A 57 -14.05 -8.20 5.39
C ILE A 57 -14.02 -9.67 4.93
N ARG A 58 -15.04 -10.47 5.26
CA ARG A 58 -15.16 -11.85 4.76
C ARG A 58 -15.41 -11.91 3.26
N ARG A 59 -16.17 -10.96 2.69
CA ARG A 59 -16.30 -10.82 1.22
C ARG A 59 -14.98 -10.49 0.56
N THR A 60 -14.20 -9.58 1.14
CA THR A 60 -12.86 -9.26 0.63
C THR A 60 -11.95 -10.48 0.68
N ALA A 61 -11.98 -11.26 1.77
CA ALA A 61 -11.21 -12.49 1.90
C ALA A 61 -11.66 -13.57 0.91
N LEU A 62 -12.97 -13.75 0.72
CA LEU A 62 -13.53 -14.67 -0.28
C LEU A 62 -13.11 -14.28 -1.70
N ALA A 63 -13.24 -13.00 -2.04
CA ALA A 63 -12.85 -12.48 -3.35
C ALA A 63 -11.35 -12.70 -3.62
N ASP A 64 -10.49 -12.47 -2.63
CA ASP A 64 -9.05 -12.73 -2.73
C ASP A 64 -8.75 -14.23 -2.91
N TYR A 65 -9.43 -15.10 -2.17
CA TYR A 65 -9.27 -16.55 -2.31
C TYR A 65 -9.71 -17.06 -3.68
N ILE A 66 -10.85 -16.57 -4.19
CA ILE A 66 -11.33 -16.86 -5.55
C ILE A 66 -10.31 -16.38 -6.58
N LEU A 67 -9.82 -15.15 -6.46
CA LEU A 67 -8.83 -14.59 -7.39
C LEU A 67 -7.55 -15.42 -7.44
N ARG A 68 -7.05 -15.89 -6.27
CA ARG A 68 -5.89 -16.79 -6.21
C ARG A 68 -6.15 -18.10 -6.94
N ARG A 69 -7.35 -18.67 -6.78
CA ARG A 69 -7.75 -19.90 -7.49
C ARG A 69 -7.80 -19.66 -8.99
N LEU A 70 -8.45 -18.59 -9.44
CA LEU A 70 -8.55 -18.22 -10.85
C LEU A 70 -7.18 -17.99 -11.48
N HIS A 71 -6.30 -17.23 -10.82
CA HIS A 71 -4.95 -16.99 -11.30
C HIS A 71 -4.16 -18.28 -11.45
N ARG A 72 -4.23 -19.19 -10.46
CA ARG A 72 -3.58 -20.49 -10.49
C ARG A 72 -4.11 -21.37 -11.62
N VAL A 73 -5.43 -21.47 -11.77
CA VAL A 73 -6.07 -22.28 -12.83
C VAL A 73 -5.67 -21.75 -14.20
N CYS A 74 -5.63 -20.42 -14.37
CA CYS A 74 -5.19 -19.79 -15.61
C CYS A 74 -3.76 -20.23 -15.98
N GLN A 75 -2.84 -20.29 -15.02
CA GLN A 75 -1.46 -20.75 -15.22
C GLN A 75 -1.37 -22.27 -15.45
N GLU A 76 -2.02 -23.08 -14.62
CA GLU A 76 -2.00 -24.55 -14.70
C GLU A 76 -2.55 -25.04 -16.05
N ARG A 77 -3.63 -24.42 -16.53
CA ARG A 77 -4.26 -24.71 -17.82
C ARG A 77 -3.62 -23.97 -19.00
N LYS A 78 -2.63 -23.10 -18.74
CA LYS A 78 -1.91 -22.31 -19.75
C LYS A 78 -2.81 -21.34 -20.53
N TYR A 79 -3.89 -20.87 -19.92
CA TYR A 79 -4.80 -19.89 -20.53
C TYR A 79 -4.18 -18.50 -20.62
N ASP A 80 -3.13 -18.23 -19.85
CA ASP A 80 -2.34 -17.00 -19.93
C ASP A 80 -1.38 -16.96 -21.14
N GLN A 81 -1.24 -18.07 -21.88
CA GLN A 81 -0.29 -18.16 -22.99
C GLN A 81 -0.83 -17.52 -24.27
N LYS A 82 -0.08 -16.54 -24.78
CA LYS A 82 -0.34 -15.93 -26.10
C LYS A 82 0.06 -16.89 -27.21
N LEU A 83 -0.71 -16.92 -28.30
CA LEU A 83 -0.30 -17.60 -29.53
C LEU A 83 1.07 -17.09 -30.00
N LYS A 84 1.98 -18.02 -30.29
CA LYS A 84 3.35 -17.72 -30.74
C LYS A 84 3.43 -17.75 -32.27
N GLY A 85 2.83 -16.77 -32.93
CA GLY A 85 3.03 -16.54 -34.36
C GLY A 85 4.25 -15.66 -34.64
N GLY A 86 5.25 -16.17 -35.37
CA GLY A 86 6.38 -15.36 -35.84
C GLY A 86 5.94 -14.30 -36.85
N GLY A 87 6.46 -13.07 -36.72
CA GLY A 87 6.25 -11.97 -37.67
C GLY A 87 4.93 -11.19 -37.51
N TRP A 88 4.71 -10.21 -38.39
CA TRP A 88 3.52 -9.32 -38.37
C TRP A 88 2.23 -10.03 -38.84
N ALA A 89 2.34 -11.09 -39.62
CA ALA A 89 1.20 -11.89 -40.10
C ALA A 89 0.90 -13.13 -39.25
N GLY A 90 1.69 -13.39 -38.20
CA GLY A 90 1.53 -14.56 -37.33
C GLY A 90 0.23 -14.53 -36.52
N ALA A 91 -0.21 -15.72 -36.07
CA ALA A 91 -1.34 -15.86 -35.17
C ALA A 91 -1.03 -15.22 -33.80
N LYS A 92 -1.99 -14.46 -33.26
CA LYS A 92 -1.89 -13.70 -32.00
C LYS A 92 -3.20 -13.81 -31.21
N GLY A 93 -3.16 -13.43 -29.95
CA GLY A 93 -4.29 -13.56 -29.02
C GLY A 93 -4.38 -14.97 -28.45
N GLY A 94 -5.58 -15.37 -28.04
CA GLY A 94 -5.90 -16.65 -27.43
C GLY A 94 -5.78 -16.68 -25.91
N GLN A 95 -5.14 -15.66 -25.30
CA GLN A 95 -4.89 -15.65 -23.86
C GLN A 95 -6.03 -15.01 -23.04
N LEU A 96 -6.18 -15.49 -21.81
CA LEU A 96 -6.90 -14.85 -20.72
C LEU A 96 -5.91 -14.20 -19.78
N GLU A 97 -6.15 -12.94 -19.39
CA GLU A 97 -5.31 -12.23 -18.42
C GLU A 97 -6.15 -11.87 -17.18
N VAL A 98 -5.74 -12.35 -16.01
CA VAL A 98 -6.39 -12.11 -14.71
C VAL A 98 -5.38 -11.39 -13.80
N ASP A 99 -5.84 -10.48 -12.94
CA ASP A 99 -4.94 -9.81 -11.99
C ASP A 99 -4.25 -10.84 -11.07
N ALA A 100 -2.98 -10.61 -10.78
CA ALA A 100 -2.16 -11.55 -10.02
C ALA A 100 -2.11 -11.13 -8.54
N PRO A 101 -2.65 -11.92 -7.59
CA PRO A 101 -2.59 -11.57 -6.18
C PRO A 101 -1.18 -11.80 -5.61
N GLY A 102 -0.72 -10.88 -4.75
CA GLY A 102 0.50 -11.03 -3.95
C GLY A 102 0.24 -11.62 -2.56
N GLN A 103 1.14 -11.42 -1.60
CA GLN A 103 0.93 -11.85 -0.21
C GLN A 103 -0.13 -11.04 0.54
N HIS A 104 -0.41 -9.82 0.08
CA HIS A 104 -1.36 -8.92 0.69
C HIS A 104 -2.78 -9.19 0.18
N VAL A 105 -3.73 -9.27 1.09
CA VAL A 105 -5.16 -9.40 0.79
C VAL A 105 -5.74 -8.01 0.66
N LEU A 106 -6.09 -7.66 -0.59
CA LEU A 106 -6.61 -6.34 -0.97
C LEU A 106 -8.01 -6.49 -1.56
N GLU A 107 -8.87 -5.51 -1.31
CA GLU A 107 -10.08 -5.31 -2.11
C GLU A 107 -9.68 -4.97 -3.56
N ARG A 108 -10.20 -5.74 -4.52
CA ARG A 108 -9.82 -5.67 -5.94
C ARG A 108 -11.06 -5.68 -6.82
N THR A 109 -10.93 -5.15 -8.03
CA THR A 109 -11.99 -5.25 -9.05
C THR A 109 -11.90 -6.54 -9.86
N ALA A 110 -10.81 -7.31 -9.76
CA ALA A 110 -10.65 -8.58 -10.47
C ALA A 110 -11.71 -9.62 -10.06
N VAL A 111 -12.07 -9.63 -8.78
CA VAL A 111 -13.18 -10.42 -8.23
C VAL A 111 -13.94 -9.54 -7.25
N ILE A 112 -15.23 -9.36 -7.48
CA ILE A 112 -16.12 -8.59 -6.63
C ILE A 112 -17.18 -9.53 -6.07
N VAL A 113 -17.33 -9.54 -4.76
CA VAL A 113 -18.40 -10.24 -4.05
C VAL A 113 -19.29 -9.16 -3.42
N ASP A 114 -20.49 -8.99 -3.94
CA ASP A 114 -21.45 -8.00 -3.44
C ASP A 114 -22.73 -8.69 -2.96
N LYS A 115 -23.83 -7.94 -2.83
CA LYS A 115 -25.11 -8.45 -2.36
C LYS A 115 -25.84 -9.37 -3.35
N ASP A 116 -25.61 -9.20 -4.66
CA ASP A 116 -26.37 -9.89 -5.70
C ASP A 116 -25.61 -11.13 -6.21
N GLY A 117 -24.27 -11.13 -6.12
CA GLY A 117 -23.48 -12.29 -6.50
C GLY A 117 -21.98 -12.05 -6.54
N ILE A 118 -21.32 -12.80 -7.42
CA ILE A 118 -19.88 -12.75 -7.66
C ILE A 118 -19.63 -12.32 -9.09
N GLU A 119 -18.75 -11.34 -9.26
CA GLU A 119 -18.26 -10.90 -10.57
C GLU A 119 -16.77 -11.16 -10.70
N MET A 120 -16.35 -11.81 -11.79
CA MET A 120 -14.96 -11.95 -12.19
C MET A 120 -14.69 -11.04 -13.39
N ARG A 121 -13.61 -10.25 -13.32
CA ARG A 121 -13.16 -9.38 -14.40
C ARG A 121 -11.79 -9.80 -14.90
N PHE A 122 -11.62 -9.83 -16.21
CA PHE A 122 -10.41 -10.32 -16.87
C PHE A 122 -10.26 -9.70 -18.25
N LEU A 123 -9.11 -9.92 -18.89
CA LEU A 123 -8.92 -9.56 -20.28
C LEU A 123 -8.91 -10.81 -21.17
N VAL A 124 -9.39 -10.63 -22.41
CA VAL A 124 -9.39 -11.64 -23.45
C VAL A 124 -8.62 -11.13 -24.66
N GLY A 125 -7.50 -11.78 -24.96
CA GLY A 125 -6.81 -11.60 -26.23
C GLY A 125 -7.61 -12.25 -27.35
N LEU A 126 -8.46 -11.49 -28.04
CA LEU A 126 -9.27 -12.03 -29.14
C LEU A 126 -8.35 -12.47 -30.29
N PRO A 127 -8.43 -13.75 -30.72
CA PRO A 127 -7.41 -14.33 -31.57
C PRO A 127 -7.55 -13.93 -33.04
N ALA A 128 -6.41 -13.74 -33.71
CA ALA A 128 -6.36 -13.39 -35.12
C ALA A 128 -5.08 -13.83 -35.80
N GLN A 129 -5.13 -13.98 -37.13
CA GLN A 129 -3.97 -14.15 -37.99
C GLN A 129 -3.89 -12.95 -38.94
N GLY A 130 -2.86 -12.11 -38.74
CA GLY A 130 -2.85 -10.77 -39.33
C GLY A 130 -4.07 -9.97 -38.85
N ARG A 131 -4.96 -9.57 -39.77
CA ARG A 131 -6.24 -8.88 -39.46
C ARG A 131 -7.48 -9.75 -39.68
N SER A 132 -7.31 -11.06 -39.80
CA SER A 132 -8.42 -12.01 -39.97
C SER A 132 -8.73 -12.70 -38.64
N ILE A 133 -10.02 -12.76 -38.27
CA ILE A 133 -10.50 -13.39 -37.04
C ILE A 133 -10.23 -14.91 -37.09
N LEU A 134 -9.65 -15.46 -36.02
CA LEU A 134 -9.58 -16.90 -35.76
C LEU A 134 -10.81 -17.35 -34.95
N GLY A 135 -11.98 -17.35 -35.58
CA GLY A 135 -13.28 -17.51 -34.90
C GLY A 135 -13.43 -18.81 -34.09
N HIS A 136 -12.92 -19.94 -34.58
CA HIS A 136 -12.96 -21.21 -33.83
C HIS A 136 -12.15 -21.14 -32.54
N LEU A 137 -10.99 -20.47 -32.55
CA LEU A 137 -10.19 -20.29 -31.34
C LEU A 137 -10.85 -19.29 -30.39
N ALA A 138 -11.49 -18.24 -30.92
CA ALA A 138 -12.26 -17.31 -30.09
C ALA A 138 -13.43 -18.02 -29.39
N ALA A 139 -14.13 -18.91 -30.10
CA ALA A 139 -15.17 -19.75 -29.54
C ALA A 139 -14.63 -20.69 -28.46
N ALA A 140 -13.47 -21.34 -28.66
CA ALA A 140 -12.85 -22.16 -27.63
C ALA A 140 -12.50 -21.33 -26.37
N VAL A 141 -11.91 -20.14 -26.53
CA VAL A 141 -11.58 -19.27 -25.39
C VAL A 141 -12.83 -18.84 -24.62
N ILE A 142 -13.89 -18.40 -25.31
CA ILE A 142 -15.08 -17.85 -24.66
C ILE A 142 -16.05 -18.94 -24.20
N CYS A 143 -16.22 -20.00 -24.97
CA CYS A 143 -17.24 -21.03 -24.74
C CYS A 143 -16.70 -22.30 -24.08
N GLU A 144 -15.38 -22.44 -23.90
CA GLU A 144 -14.77 -23.57 -23.18
C GLU A 144 -13.91 -23.05 -22.02
N HIS A 145 -12.89 -22.22 -22.28
CA HIS A 145 -11.97 -21.79 -21.22
C HIS A 145 -12.65 -20.93 -20.14
N VAL A 146 -13.53 -19.99 -20.53
CA VAL A 146 -14.26 -19.14 -19.56
C VAL A 146 -15.21 -19.98 -18.69
N PRO A 147 -16.09 -20.85 -19.22
CA PRO A 147 -16.89 -21.76 -18.39
C PRO A 147 -16.06 -22.58 -17.42
N GLU A 148 -14.91 -23.12 -17.82
CA GLU A 148 -14.05 -23.88 -16.92
C GLU A 148 -13.44 -23.02 -15.80
N MET A 149 -13.13 -21.75 -16.07
CA MET A 149 -12.71 -20.79 -15.05
C MET A 149 -13.83 -20.53 -14.04
N VAL A 150 -15.09 -20.45 -14.50
CA VAL A 150 -16.27 -20.34 -13.64
C VAL A 150 -16.42 -21.59 -12.77
N GLU A 151 -16.36 -22.78 -13.36
CA GLU A 151 -16.48 -24.04 -12.63
C GLU A 151 -15.40 -24.21 -11.57
N CYS A 152 -14.15 -23.84 -11.87
CA CYS A 152 -13.02 -24.02 -10.96
C CYS A 152 -12.85 -22.92 -9.91
N GLY A 153 -13.49 -21.76 -10.10
CA GLY A 153 -13.23 -20.57 -9.30
C GLY A 153 -14.47 -19.87 -8.74
N LEU A 154 -15.64 -19.97 -9.36
CA LEU A 154 -16.83 -19.25 -8.92
C LEU A 154 -17.91 -20.15 -8.31
N LEU A 155 -17.67 -21.48 -8.27
CA LEU A 155 -18.59 -22.44 -7.64
C LEU A 155 -18.01 -22.96 -6.33
N TYR A 156 -18.75 -22.86 -5.24
CA TYR A 156 -18.36 -23.33 -3.91
C TYR A 156 -18.01 -24.82 -3.89
N ALA A 157 -18.71 -25.64 -4.67
CA ALA A 157 -18.48 -27.08 -4.78
C ALA A 157 -17.06 -27.45 -5.28
N SER A 158 -16.34 -26.50 -5.89
CA SER A 158 -14.96 -26.70 -6.38
C SER A 158 -13.89 -26.55 -5.29
N TYR A 159 -14.26 -26.14 -4.08
CA TYR A 159 -13.34 -25.78 -3.01
C TYR A 159 -13.23 -26.80 -1.89
N ASP A 160 -12.02 -26.92 -1.32
CA ASP A 160 -11.86 -27.47 0.02
C ASP A 160 -12.42 -26.47 1.03
N THR A 161 -13.59 -26.80 1.58
CA THR A 161 -14.30 -25.99 2.58
C THR A 161 -13.40 -25.56 3.73
N ARG A 162 -12.53 -26.46 4.25
CA ARG A 162 -11.69 -26.14 5.41
C ARG A 162 -10.62 -25.12 5.05
N ALA A 163 -10.02 -25.24 3.87
CA ALA A 163 -9.00 -24.30 3.41
C ALA A 163 -9.60 -22.92 3.12
N LEU A 164 -10.78 -22.86 2.51
CA LEU A 164 -11.53 -21.63 2.28
C LEU A 164 -11.89 -20.94 3.60
N GLU A 165 -12.50 -21.69 4.53
CA GLU A 165 -12.89 -21.17 5.85
C GLU A 165 -11.67 -20.65 6.61
N ARG A 166 -10.57 -21.42 6.66
CA ARG A 166 -9.32 -20.97 7.28
C ARG A 166 -8.84 -19.65 6.69
N HIS A 167 -8.89 -19.47 5.38
CA HIS A 167 -8.49 -18.22 4.74
C HIS A 167 -9.37 -17.06 5.21
N VAL A 168 -10.69 -17.22 5.15
CA VAL A 168 -11.64 -16.17 5.54
C VAL A 168 -11.50 -15.78 7.02
N LEU A 169 -11.45 -16.76 7.92
CA LEU A 169 -11.37 -16.53 9.36
C LEU A 169 -10.05 -15.89 9.79
N VAL A 170 -8.93 -16.27 9.17
CA VAL A 170 -7.61 -15.67 9.45
C VAL A 170 -7.58 -14.21 9.00
N ILE A 171 -8.19 -13.85 7.87
CA ILE A 171 -8.25 -12.45 7.41
C ILE A 171 -9.17 -11.59 8.29
N GLU A 172 -10.31 -12.15 8.72
CA GLU A 172 -11.19 -11.48 9.69
C GLU A 172 -10.46 -11.21 11.00
N ASP A 173 -9.74 -12.20 11.54
CA ASP A 173 -8.99 -12.02 12.78
C ASP A 173 -7.94 -10.92 12.67
N GLN A 174 -7.23 -10.82 11.54
CA GLN A 174 -6.26 -9.75 11.30
C GLN A 174 -6.92 -8.38 11.25
N HIS A 175 -8.08 -8.27 10.59
CA HIS A 175 -8.84 -7.04 10.56
C HIS A 175 -9.31 -6.63 11.96
N VAL A 176 -9.87 -7.57 12.74
CA VAL A 176 -10.33 -7.30 14.11
C VAL A 176 -9.16 -6.97 15.04
N LEU A 177 -8.01 -7.64 14.88
CA LEU A 177 -6.79 -7.33 15.62
C LEU A 177 -6.36 -5.87 15.38
N ARG A 178 -6.38 -5.44 14.11
CA ARG A 178 -6.02 -4.06 13.74
C ARG A 178 -6.98 -3.05 14.34
N THR A 179 -8.30 -3.29 14.30
CA THR A 179 -9.28 -2.37 14.87
C THR A 179 -9.13 -2.25 16.39
N LYS A 180 -8.79 -3.35 17.07
CA LYS A 180 -8.58 -3.40 18.52
C LYS A 180 -7.32 -2.69 19.00
N LEU A 181 -6.37 -2.37 18.12
CA LEU A 181 -5.15 -1.65 18.53
C LEU A 181 -5.48 -0.36 19.28
N LYS A 182 -6.47 0.41 18.80
CA LYS A 182 -6.90 1.66 19.43
C LYS A 182 -7.46 1.43 20.84
N ASP A 183 -8.29 0.42 21.01
CA ASP A 183 -8.93 0.08 22.29
C ASP A 183 -7.90 -0.32 23.35
N HIS A 184 -6.79 -0.92 22.93
CA HIS A 184 -5.66 -1.27 23.78
C HIS A 184 -4.61 -0.14 23.92
N GLY A 185 -4.85 1.05 23.37
CA GLY A 185 -3.91 2.17 23.40
C GLY A 185 -2.63 1.93 22.60
N LEU A 186 -2.69 1.12 21.54
CA LEU A 186 -1.57 0.72 20.69
C LEU A 186 -1.64 1.32 19.27
N VAL A 187 -0.47 1.49 18.66
CA VAL A 187 -0.30 1.78 17.21
C VAL A 187 0.20 0.57 16.43
N ALA A 188 0.80 -0.41 17.10
CA ALA A 188 1.35 -1.60 16.48
C ALA A 188 1.31 -2.80 17.42
N PHE A 189 1.20 -3.99 16.83
CA PHE A 189 1.26 -5.27 17.50
C PHE A 189 2.04 -6.29 16.66
N VAL A 190 2.93 -7.05 17.31
CA VAL A 190 3.76 -8.09 16.68
C VAL A 190 3.61 -9.39 17.45
N PRO A 191 2.99 -10.44 16.88
CA PRO A 191 2.66 -11.66 17.59
C PRO A 191 3.93 -12.47 17.86
N ASN A 192 3.97 -13.16 19.01
CA ASN A 192 4.99 -14.19 19.23
C ASN A 192 4.87 -15.27 18.15
N GLY A 193 6.01 -15.71 17.62
CA GLY A 193 6.10 -16.69 16.53
C GLY A 193 6.06 -16.09 15.11
N ALA A 194 5.93 -14.77 14.94
CA ALA A 194 5.94 -14.15 13.60
C ALA A 194 7.22 -14.46 12.83
N LYS A 195 7.12 -14.63 11.51
CA LYS A 195 8.26 -14.77 10.59
C LYS A 195 8.38 -13.51 9.74
N LEU A 196 9.23 -12.59 10.19
CA LEU A 196 9.35 -11.27 9.55
C LEU A 196 10.23 -11.31 8.28
N ALA A 197 11.24 -12.20 8.25
CA ALA A 197 12.18 -12.30 7.14
C ALA A 197 11.52 -12.86 5.87
N ARG A 198 11.89 -12.29 4.72
CA ARG A 198 11.43 -12.74 3.39
C ARG A 198 12.49 -13.60 2.71
N ALA A 199 12.09 -14.38 1.72
CA ALA A 199 12.94 -15.37 1.04
C ALA A 199 14.15 -14.72 0.35
N SER A 200 13.97 -13.52 -0.24
CA SER A 200 15.01 -12.74 -0.89
C SER A 200 14.60 -11.26 -0.98
N GLY A 201 15.49 -10.38 -1.46
CA GLY A 201 15.18 -8.95 -1.63
C GLY A 201 14.14 -8.63 -2.71
N ASP A 202 13.90 -9.56 -3.64
CA ASP A 202 12.94 -9.46 -4.75
C ASP A 202 11.71 -10.38 -4.58
N SER A 203 11.68 -11.21 -3.54
CA SER A 203 10.57 -12.09 -3.22
C SER A 203 9.91 -11.70 -1.92
N ASP A 204 8.62 -11.38 -1.99
CA ASP A 204 7.82 -11.15 -0.80
C ASP A 204 7.34 -12.47 -0.18
N LEU A 205 7.86 -13.66 -0.51
CA LEU A 205 7.51 -14.90 0.20
C LEU A 205 8.25 -15.01 1.55
N PRO A 206 7.73 -15.72 2.56
CA PRO A 206 8.43 -15.88 3.84
C PRO A 206 9.71 -16.69 3.68
N MET A 207 10.73 -16.34 4.46
CA MET A 207 11.93 -17.16 4.58
C MET A 207 11.61 -18.48 5.29
N THR A 208 11.97 -19.61 4.68
CA THR A 208 11.67 -20.95 5.21
C THR A 208 12.29 -21.19 6.59
N SER A 209 13.55 -20.80 6.77
CA SER A 209 14.31 -20.96 8.02
C SER A 209 14.70 -19.60 8.56
N CYS A 210 13.90 -19.07 9.48
CA CYS A 210 14.18 -17.82 10.18
C CYS A 210 13.92 -17.95 11.68
N VAL A 211 14.50 -17.04 12.46
CA VAL A 211 14.25 -16.94 13.90
C VAL A 211 12.84 -16.36 14.10
N PRO A 212 11.90 -17.09 14.73
CA PRO A 212 10.57 -16.56 15.02
C PRO A 212 10.67 -15.37 15.99
N PHE A 213 9.86 -14.36 15.76
CA PHE A 213 9.78 -13.20 16.63
C PHE A 213 9.31 -13.60 18.03
N GLN A 214 9.92 -13.02 19.06
CA GLN A 214 9.50 -13.16 20.44
C GLN A 214 9.48 -11.77 21.09
N SER A 215 8.36 -11.42 21.71
CA SER A 215 8.20 -10.16 22.44
C SER A 215 9.08 -10.16 23.70
N PRO A 216 9.76 -9.04 24.00
CA PRO A 216 10.27 -8.79 25.34
C PRO A 216 9.10 -8.76 26.35
N PRO A 217 9.26 -9.28 27.59
CA PRO A 217 8.17 -9.33 28.57
C PRO A 217 7.59 -7.96 28.96
N SER A 218 8.41 -6.91 28.98
CA SER A 218 8.04 -5.55 29.41
C SER A 218 7.05 -4.85 28.46
N VAL A 219 7.02 -5.24 27.20
CA VAL A 219 6.15 -4.68 26.15
C VAL A 219 5.17 -5.73 25.60
N GLN A 220 5.05 -6.87 26.29
CA GLN A 220 4.15 -7.94 25.89
C GLN A 220 2.72 -7.65 26.33
N VAL A 221 1.78 -7.84 25.41
CA VAL A 221 0.34 -7.70 25.62
C VAL A 221 -0.38 -8.92 25.05
N SER A 222 -1.63 -9.14 25.49
CA SER A 222 -2.53 -10.15 24.94
C SER A 222 -3.75 -9.46 24.35
N ILE A 223 -4.14 -9.87 23.15
CA ILE A 223 -5.33 -9.35 22.47
C ILE A 223 -6.19 -10.54 22.04
N ASP A 224 -7.47 -10.50 22.43
CA ASP A 224 -8.44 -11.52 22.05
C ASP A 224 -9.05 -11.21 20.68
N ILE A 225 -9.09 -12.18 19.79
CA ILE A 225 -9.67 -12.11 18.45
C ILE A 225 -10.67 -13.25 18.25
N PRO A 226 -11.67 -13.08 17.37
CA PRO A 226 -12.87 -13.92 17.39
C PRO A 226 -12.63 -15.39 17.04
N ASN A 227 -11.72 -15.70 16.11
CA ASN A 227 -11.58 -17.07 15.60
C ASN A 227 -10.36 -17.81 16.19
N ARG A 228 -9.20 -17.15 16.28
CA ARG A 228 -7.97 -17.75 16.85
C ARG A 228 -7.85 -17.62 18.38
N GLY A 229 -8.70 -16.81 19.03
CA GLY A 229 -8.68 -16.61 20.48
C GLY A 229 -7.63 -15.59 20.94
N SER A 230 -6.99 -15.79 22.09
CA SER A 230 -5.99 -14.85 22.61
C SER A 230 -4.65 -14.98 21.89
N ILE A 231 -4.11 -13.88 21.35
CA ILE A 231 -2.75 -13.80 20.82
C ILE A 231 -1.90 -12.93 21.73
N GLN A 232 -0.73 -13.45 22.09
CA GLN A 232 0.29 -12.69 22.81
C GLN A 232 1.38 -12.19 21.87
N GLY A 233 1.87 -10.97 22.12
CA GLY A 233 2.88 -10.33 21.29
C GLY A 233 3.34 -8.99 21.85
N MET A 234 4.24 -8.34 21.13
CA MET A 234 4.75 -7.02 21.48
C MET A 234 3.75 -5.95 21.05
N GLY A 235 3.37 -5.05 21.96
CA GLY A 235 2.53 -3.88 21.67
C GLY A 235 3.32 -2.58 21.76
N LEU A 236 3.23 -1.72 20.74
CA LEU A 236 3.77 -0.35 20.78
C LEU A 236 2.63 0.64 21.07
N LYS A 237 2.83 1.52 22.05
CA LYS A 237 1.80 2.45 22.53
C LYS A 237 1.52 3.60 21.56
N ARG A 238 0.29 4.12 21.57
CA ARG A 238 -0.06 5.40 20.94
C ARG A 238 0.66 6.57 21.61
N GLY A 239 0.95 7.61 20.84
CA GLY A 239 1.65 8.81 21.30
C GLY A 239 3.02 8.48 21.91
N SER A 240 3.81 7.60 21.27
CA SER A 240 5.13 7.20 21.79
C SER A 240 6.25 7.29 20.76
N LEU A 241 7.44 7.61 21.26
CA LEU A 241 8.71 7.57 20.52
C LEU A 241 9.42 6.25 20.84
N ASN A 242 9.44 5.35 19.85
CA ASN A 242 10.07 4.04 19.94
C ASN A 242 11.33 4.02 19.09
N VAL A 243 12.44 3.55 19.65
CA VAL A 243 13.72 3.45 18.94
C VAL A 243 14.18 2.00 18.91
N CYS A 244 14.44 1.47 17.73
CA CYS A 244 14.97 0.13 17.53
C CYS A 244 16.44 0.20 17.11
N ILE A 245 17.32 -0.25 18.01
CA ILE A 245 18.77 -0.27 17.84
C ILE A 245 19.32 -1.68 17.56
N GLY A 246 20.59 -1.76 17.20
CA GLY A 246 21.29 -3.03 16.96
C GLY A 246 22.32 -2.94 15.86
N GLY A 247 23.19 -3.95 15.76
CA GLY A 247 24.21 -4.04 14.71
C GLY A 247 23.62 -4.13 13.30
N GLY A 248 24.45 -3.85 12.30
CA GLY A 248 24.11 -4.14 10.90
C GLY A 248 23.80 -5.63 10.73
N PHE A 249 22.83 -5.97 9.87
CA PHE A 249 22.38 -7.35 9.61
C PHE A 249 21.71 -8.12 10.76
N HIS A 250 21.39 -7.45 11.88
CA HIS A 250 20.73 -8.12 13.02
C HIS A 250 19.19 -8.21 12.88
N GLY A 251 18.57 -7.60 11.86
CA GLY A 251 17.13 -7.71 11.57
C GLY A 251 16.30 -6.43 11.80
N LYS A 252 16.93 -5.27 12.00
CA LYS A 252 16.23 -3.99 12.26
C LYS A 252 15.30 -3.56 11.11
N SER A 253 15.84 -3.46 9.89
CA SER A 253 15.05 -3.06 8.71
C SER A 253 14.00 -4.10 8.35
N THR A 254 14.23 -5.38 8.63
CA THR A 254 13.22 -6.45 8.51
C THR A 254 12.04 -6.21 9.45
N PHE A 255 12.32 -5.88 10.71
CA PHE A 255 11.29 -5.51 11.69
C PHE A 255 10.52 -4.26 11.27
N LEU A 256 11.22 -3.20 10.87
CA LEU A 256 10.60 -1.94 10.44
C LEU A 256 9.75 -2.12 9.18
N SER A 257 10.22 -2.91 8.21
CA SER A 257 9.46 -3.24 7.00
C SER A 257 8.16 -3.97 7.33
N ALA A 258 8.18 -4.91 8.29
CA ALA A 258 6.97 -5.56 8.76
C ALA A 258 5.99 -4.57 9.42
N MET A 259 6.49 -3.59 10.19
CA MET A 259 5.63 -2.54 10.78
C MET A 259 5.05 -1.61 9.71
N ALA A 260 5.85 -1.22 8.72
CA ALA A 260 5.41 -0.37 7.62
C ALA A 260 4.26 -1.01 6.82
N LEU A 261 4.24 -2.35 6.70
CA LEU A 261 3.23 -3.10 5.96
C LEU A 261 2.09 -3.65 6.84
N GLY A 262 2.15 -3.47 8.16
CA GLY A 262 1.14 -3.98 9.10
C GLY A 262 -0.26 -3.36 8.94
N SER A 263 -0.41 -2.33 8.11
CA SER A 263 -1.72 -1.79 7.72
C SER A 263 -2.50 -2.73 6.79
N TYR A 264 -1.85 -3.73 6.20
CA TYR A 264 -2.48 -4.72 5.33
C TYR A 264 -2.80 -6.02 6.06
N ASN A 265 -3.76 -6.78 5.52
CA ASN A 265 -3.91 -8.19 5.84
C ASN A 265 -2.98 -9.01 4.94
N PHE A 266 -2.42 -10.09 5.47
CA PHE A 266 -1.60 -11.05 4.75
C PHE A 266 -2.31 -12.39 4.62
N VAL A 267 -1.99 -13.14 3.57
CA VAL A 267 -2.47 -14.52 3.42
C VAL A 267 -2.08 -15.40 4.62
N PRO A 268 -2.89 -16.42 4.95
CA PRO A 268 -2.45 -17.46 5.87
C PRO A 268 -1.09 -18.03 5.45
N ASP A 269 -0.24 -18.32 6.44
CA ASP A 269 1.11 -18.86 6.30
C ASP A 269 2.15 -17.89 5.70
N ASP A 270 1.81 -16.60 5.57
CA ASP A 270 2.78 -15.52 5.26
C ASP A 270 3.83 -15.29 6.35
N GLY A 271 3.50 -15.64 7.60
CA GLY A 271 4.31 -15.37 8.78
C GLY A 271 4.18 -13.97 9.37
N ARG A 272 3.59 -13.00 8.64
CA ARG A 272 3.27 -11.66 9.14
C ARG A 272 1.78 -11.45 9.36
N GLU A 273 0.95 -12.49 9.31
CA GLU A 273 -0.52 -12.41 9.32
C GLU A 273 -1.01 -11.51 10.46
N PHE A 274 -0.55 -11.77 11.68
CA PHE A 274 -1.00 -11.02 12.85
C PHE A 274 -0.07 -9.86 13.21
N VAL A 275 0.86 -9.48 12.33
CA VAL A 275 1.62 -8.24 12.45
C VAL A 275 0.72 -7.10 11.99
N CYS A 276 0.22 -6.31 12.93
CA CYS A 276 -0.73 -5.25 12.64
C CYS A 276 -0.21 -3.89 13.10
N THR A 277 -0.40 -2.88 12.27
CA THR A 277 -0.20 -1.48 12.62
C THR A 277 -1.48 -0.69 12.32
N CYS A 278 -1.58 0.53 12.85
CA CYS A 278 -2.66 1.44 12.49
C CYS A 278 -2.73 1.62 10.96
N GLU A 279 -3.93 1.86 10.42
CA GLU A 279 -4.13 1.99 8.98
C GLU A 279 -3.33 3.17 8.40
N ASP A 280 -3.21 4.25 9.18
CA ASP A 280 -2.51 5.49 8.81
C ASP A 280 -1.01 5.45 9.17
N VAL A 281 -0.33 4.33 8.89
CA VAL A 281 1.14 4.23 8.99
C VAL A 281 1.83 4.80 7.75
N ALA A 282 2.76 5.74 7.96
CA ALA A 282 3.53 6.41 6.91
C ALA A 282 5.04 6.18 7.06
N SER A 283 5.73 5.97 5.94
CA SER A 283 7.20 5.89 5.92
C SER A 283 7.79 7.23 5.51
N VAL A 284 8.72 7.75 6.30
CA VAL A 284 9.45 8.98 5.96
C VAL A 284 10.84 8.59 5.45
N ARG A 285 11.15 8.97 4.21
CA ARG A 285 12.39 8.64 3.50
C ARG A 285 12.92 9.86 2.75
N SER A 286 14.21 9.82 2.42
CA SER A 286 14.83 10.79 1.52
C SER A 286 14.34 10.59 0.09
N GLU A 287 13.98 11.68 -0.58
CA GLU A 287 13.48 11.68 -1.96
C GLU A 287 14.15 12.81 -2.75
N ASP A 288 15.46 12.70 -2.96
CA ASP A 288 16.24 13.72 -3.67
C ASP A 288 15.66 13.96 -5.07
N GLY A 289 15.42 15.23 -5.40
CA GLY A 289 14.88 15.66 -6.68
C GLY A 289 13.36 15.66 -6.80
N ARG A 290 12.60 15.22 -5.77
CA ARG A 290 11.13 15.33 -5.80
C ARG A 290 10.66 16.78 -5.80
N SER A 291 9.45 17.01 -6.30
CA SER A 291 8.75 18.29 -6.08
C SER A 291 8.10 18.35 -4.71
N VAL A 292 8.00 19.57 -4.17
CA VAL A 292 7.25 19.92 -2.96
C VAL A 292 6.45 21.18 -3.28
N GLY A 293 5.17 21.22 -2.87
CA GLY A 293 4.28 22.35 -3.15
C GLY A 293 3.65 22.92 -1.89
N LYS A 294 4.06 24.13 -1.50
CA LYS A 294 3.55 24.90 -0.35
C LYS A 294 3.42 24.13 0.97
N VAL A 295 4.40 23.31 1.32
CA VAL A 295 4.44 22.60 2.61
C VAL A 295 5.11 23.47 3.67
N ASP A 296 4.53 23.58 4.86
CA ASP A 296 5.22 24.17 6.00
C ASP A 296 6.28 23.19 6.52
N ILE A 297 7.54 23.47 6.22
CA ILE A 297 8.72 22.73 6.73
C ILE A 297 9.51 23.53 7.76
N SER A 298 8.98 24.69 8.20
CA SER A 298 9.59 25.54 9.23
C SER A 298 9.91 24.83 10.56
N PRO A 299 9.24 23.73 10.98
CA PRO A 299 9.63 23.02 12.20
C PRO A 299 11.04 22.42 12.12
N PHE A 300 11.51 22.12 10.92
CA PHE A 300 12.76 21.41 10.65
C PHE A 300 13.75 22.23 9.83
N ILE A 301 13.31 23.24 9.09
CA ILE A 301 14.15 23.98 8.16
C ILE A 301 13.79 25.46 8.27
N SER A 302 14.77 26.29 8.62
CA SER A 302 14.62 27.74 8.75
C SER A 302 15.79 28.45 8.08
N ASN A 303 15.67 29.75 7.78
CA ASN A 303 16.80 30.57 7.33
C ASN A 303 17.58 30.00 6.13
N LEU A 304 16.87 29.51 5.10
CA LEU A 304 17.51 28.98 3.89
C LEU A 304 18.42 30.05 3.23
N PRO A 305 19.56 29.66 2.62
CA PRO A 305 20.51 30.63 2.04
C PRO A 305 19.92 31.53 0.94
N ASN A 306 18.90 31.03 0.22
CA ASN A 306 18.17 31.77 -0.80
C ASN A 306 16.99 32.58 -0.24
N ALA A 307 16.84 32.66 1.09
CA ALA A 307 15.71 33.28 1.80
C ALA A 307 14.33 32.75 1.36
N ALA A 308 14.26 31.51 0.88
CA ALA A 308 12.98 30.88 0.56
C ALA A 308 12.11 30.72 1.82
N ASP A 309 10.82 30.99 1.67
CA ASP A 309 9.85 30.84 2.75
C ASP A 309 9.65 29.37 3.10
N THR A 310 9.93 29.02 4.35
CA THR A 310 9.86 27.65 4.88
C THR A 310 8.49 27.32 5.45
N THR A 311 7.64 28.32 5.69
CA THR A 311 6.23 28.15 6.13
C THR A 311 5.31 27.78 4.97
N MET A 312 5.75 28.01 3.73
CA MET A 312 5.03 27.67 2.50
C MET A 312 5.99 27.16 1.41
N PHE A 313 6.87 26.26 1.79
CA PHE A 313 7.99 25.81 0.98
C PHE A 313 7.54 25.12 -0.31
N SER A 314 8.13 25.55 -1.42
CA SER A 314 7.91 24.97 -2.74
C SER A 314 9.23 24.80 -3.47
N THR A 315 9.42 23.65 -4.13
CA THR A 315 10.59 23.38 -4.97
C THR A 315 10.27 22.32 -6.01
N THR A 316 10.97 22.35 -7.14
CA THR A 316 10.95 21.27 -8.14
C THR A 316 12.08 20.27 -7.94
N ASN A 317 13.01 20.55 -7.02
CA ASN A 317 14.23 19.79 -6.78
C ASN A 317 14.58 19.82 -5.28
N ALA A 318 13.86 19.03 -4.47
CA ALA A 318 14.14 18.92 -3.04
C ALA A 318 15.48 18.19 -2.79
N SER A 319 16.23 18.64 -1.78
CA SER A 319 17.34 17.89 -1.19
C SER A 319 16.83 16.76 -0.28
N GLY A 320 17.73 15.90 0.19
CA GLY A 320 17.34 14.82 1.10
C GLY A 320 16.68 15.27 2.40
N SER A 321 17.20 16.31 3.07
CA SER A 321 16.60 16.81 4.31
C SER A 321 15.27 17.53 4.08
N THR A 322 15.18 18.35 3.01
CA THR A 322 13.94 19.06 2.66
C THR A 322 12.83 18.12 2.22
N SER A 323 13.17 17.05 1.50
CA SER A 323 12.21 16.00 1.13
C SER A 323 11.76 15.17 2.33
N CYS A 324 12.65 14.84 3.28
CA CYS A 324 12.27 14.19 4.54
C CYS A 324 11.32 15.06 5.37
N ALA A 325 11.65 16.34 5.55
CA ALA A 325 10.82 17.29 6.27
C ALA A 325 9.44 17.43 5.62
N ALA A 326 9.40 17.60 4.29
CA ALA A 326 8.13 17.68 3.55
C ALA A 326 7.31 16.39 3.69
N SER A 327 7.93 15.22 3.50
CA SER A 327 7.25 13.92 3.59
C SER A 327 6.65 13.66 4.98
N LEU A 328 7.37 14.05 6.05
CA LEU A 328 6.86 13.98 7.42
C LEU A 328 5.65 14.90 7.61
N MET A 329 5.75 16.17 7.20
CA MET A 329 4.66 17.14 7.37
C MET A 329 3.43 16.79 6.54
N GLU A 330 3.62 16.31 5.31
CA GLU A 330 2.57 15.77 4.44
C GLU A 330 1.86 14.55 5.06
N SER A 331 2.62 13.67 5.71
CA SER A 331 2.06 12.50 6.39
C SER A 331 1.19 12.91 7.58
N LEU A 332 1.64 13.91 8.36
CA LEU A 332 0.87 14.47 9.46
C LEU A 332 -0.40 15.19 8.97
N GLU A 333 -0.31 15.98 7.89
CA GLU A 333 -1.47 16.64 7.26
C GLU A 333 -2.56 15.63 6.88
N LEU A 334 -2.16 14.47 6.36
CA LEU A 334 -3.05 13.38 5.99
C LEU A 334 -3.55 12.54 7.18
N GLY A 335 -3.07 12.81 8.39
CA GLY A 335 -3.51 12.16 9.62
C GLY A 335 -2.75 10.88 9.98
N ALA A 336 -1.45 10.79 9.66
CA ALA A 336 -0.64 9.63 10.06
C ALA A 336 -0.60 9.45 11.59
N ASP A 337 -1.01 8.26 12.05
CA ASP A 337 -0.98 7.85 13.48
C ASP A 337 0.40 7.25 13.86
N LEU A 338 1.15 6.75 12.89
CA LEU A 338 2.49 6.16 13.08
C LEU A 338 3.43 6.55 11.94
N LEU A 339 4.55 7.19 12.30
CA LEU A 339 5.66 7.49 11.40
C LEU A 339 6.75 6.43 11.59
N VAL A 340 7.14 5.74 10.51
CA VAL A 340 8.24 4.77 10.52
C VAL A 340 9.44 5.31 9.74
N LEU A 341 10.62 5.29 10.35
CA LEU A 341 11.86 5.85 9.80
C LEU A 341 13.00 4.84 9.91
N ASP A 342 13.80 4.72 8.86
CA ASP A 342 15.04 3.95 8.86
C ASP A 342 16.21 4.89 8.62
N GLU A 343 17.16 4.94 9.55
CA GLU A 343 18.38 5.75 9.43
C GLU A 343 19.10 5.52 8.09
N ASP A 344 19.06 4.30 7.54
CA ASP A 344 19.73 3.96 6.28
C ASP A 344 19.04 4.56 5.04
N THR A 345 17.79 5.04 5.15
CA THR A 345 16.99 5.59 4.03
C THR A 345 16.51 7.02 4.24
N THR A 346 16.89 7.64 5.36
CA THR A 346 16.57 9.03 5.71
C THR A 346 17.85 9.86 5.65
N ALA A 347 17.72 11.15 5.31
CA ALA A 347 18.88 12.04 5.31
C ALA A 347 19.46 12.17 6.74
N SER A 348 20.75 11.87 6.92
CA SER A 348 21.37 11.84 8.26
C SER A 348 21.31 13.19 8.97
N ASN A 349 21.48 14.29 8.23
CA ASN A 349 21.38 15.66 8.74
C ASN A 349 19.95 16.06 9.13
N PHE A 350 18.93 15.38 8.59
CA PHE A 350 17.56 15.54 9.06
C PHE A 350 17.32 14.83 10.39
N LEU A 351 17.96 13.67 10.64
CA LEU A 351 17.75 12.91 11.87
C LEU A 351 18.47 13.53 13.07
N VAL A 352 19.77 13.74 12.92
CA VAL A 352 20.66 14.13 14.02
C VAL A 352 21.70 15.13 13.52
N ARG A 353 22.36 15.77 14.48
CA ARG A 353 23.48 16.65 14.19
C ARG A 353 24.55 16.51 15.25
N ASP A 354 25.77 16.27 14.80
CA ASP A 354 26.93 16.14 15.67
C ASP A 354 27.26 17.47 16.38
N TYR A 355 27.74 17.38 17.62
CA TYR A 355 28.03 18.54 18.44
C TYR A 355 29.21 19.38 17.90
N ALA A 356 30.28 18.74 17.41
CA ALA A 356 31.38 19.47 16.81
C ALA A 356 30.95 20.18 15.51
N MET A 357 30.07 19.56 14.73
CA MET A 357 29.47 20.19 13.55
C MET A 357 28.60 21.40 13.91
N GLN A 358 27.88 21.38 15.04
CA GLN A 358 27.13 22.54 15.53
C GLN A 358 28.06 23.71 15.86
N LEU A 359 29.22 23.44 16.47
CA LEU A 359 30.20 24.47 16.81
C LEU A 359 30.93 25.04 15.58
N LEU A 360 31.26 24.19 14.60
CA LEU A 360 31.97 24.60 13.39
C LEU A 360 31.06 25.31 12.37
N VAL A 361 29.78 24.95 12.32
CA VAL A 361 28.81 25.49 11.35
C VAL A 361 27.59 26.03 12.10
N PRO A 362 27.71 27.12 12.88
CA PRO A 362 26.60 27.58 13.73
C PRO A 362 25.34 27.97 12.95
N ASN A 363 25.50 28.48 11.72
CA ASN A 363 24.40 28.95 10.86
C ASN A 363 23.87 27.84 9.95
N GLU A 364 23.35 26.76 10.54
CA GLU A 364 22.74 25.65 9.80
C GLU A 364 21.21 25.80 9.75
N PRO A 365 20.62 25.83 8.55
CA PRO A 365 19.17 25.90 8.37
C PRO A 365 18.38 24.76 9.03
N ILE A 366 18.98 23.58 9.13
CA ILE A 366 18.30 22.35 9.52
C ILE A 366 18.26 22.20 11.04
N THR A 367 17.04 22.13 11.57
CA THR A 367 16.70 21.67 12.91
C THR A 367 16.43 20.16 12.86
N PRO A 368 17.30 19.30 13.43
CA PRO A 368 17.19 17.85 13.28
C PRO A 368 15.97 17.29 14.02
N LEU A 369 15.41 16.18 13.52
CA LEU A 369 14.26 15.49 14.08
C LEU A 369 14.44 15.16 15.55
N VAL A 370 15.64 14.78 16.00
CA VAL A 370 15.88 14.47 17.42
C VAL A 370 15.52 15.63 18.37
N THR A 371 15.58 16.87 17.89
CA THR A 371 15.22 18.07 18.67
C THR A 371 13.72 18.33 18.73
N ARG A 372 12.96 17.77 17.77
CA ARG A 372 11.51 17.99 17.61
C ARG A 372 10.67 16.75 17.91
N ALA A 373 11.26 15.55 17.92
CA ALA A 373 10.54 14.28 17.96
C ALA A 373 9.60 14.19 19.17
N ARG A 374 10.07 14.56 20.37
CA ARG A 374 9.24 14.57 21.58
C ARG A 374 8.07 15.54 21.47
N ALA A 375 8.34 16.80 21.13
CA ALA A 375 7.30 17.82 20.95
C ALA A 375 6.28 17.44 19.86
N LEU A 376 6.73 16.81 18.76
CA LEU A 376 5.87 16.29 17.70
C LEU A 376 4.91 15.22 18.26
N VAL A 377 5.45 14.21 18.96
CA VAL A 377 4.64 13.13 19.55
C VAL A 377 3.62 13.71 20.53
N ASP A 378 4.07 14.58 21.44
CA ASP A 378 3.22 15.14 22.50
C ASP A 378 2.12 16.07 21.95
N THR A 379 2.41 16.83 20.89
CA THR A 379 1.45 17.78 20.30
C THR A 379 0.47 17.12 19.32
N THR A 380 0.96 16.19 18.50
CA THR A 380 0.16 15.59 17.41
C THR A 380 -0.51 14.28 17.81
N GLY A 381 0.00 13.59 18.84
CA GLY A 381 -0.40 12.24 19.22
C GLY A 381 0.12 11.14 18.29
N ALA A 382 0.78 11.49 17.18
CA ALA A 382 1.38 10.52 16.28
C ALA A 382 2.56 9.82 16.96
N SER A 383 2.65 8.51 16.83
CA SER A 383 3.81 7.75 17.31
C SER A 383 4.94 7.78 16.28
N ILE A 384 6.18 7.64 16.76
CA ILE A 384 7.35 7.45 15.92
C ILE A 384 7.96 6.08 16.23
N LEU A 385 8.29 5.32 15.19
CA LEU A 385 9.18 4.17 15.27
C LEU A 385 10.41 4.42 14.39
N LEU A 386 11.56 4.61 15.02
CA LEU A 386 12.83 4.88 14.36
C LEU A 386 13.75 3.67 14.49
N VAL A 387 14.24 3.15 13.38
CA VAL A 387 15.42 2.28 13.37
C VAL A 387 16.67 3.14 13.30
N CYS A 388 17.60 2.92 14.23
CA CYS A 388 18.88 3.64 14.29
C CYS A 388 20.01 2.66 14.66
N GLY A 389 21.15 2.77 14.01
CA GLY A 389 22.36 2.00 14.31
C GLY A 389 23.56 2.86 14.70
N SER A 390 23.58 4.15 14.36
CA SER A 390 24.80 4.98 14.48
C SER A 390 24.73 6.06 15.55
N SER A 391 23.54 6.44 16.01
CA SER A 391 23.36 7.56 16.94
C SER A 391 22.67 7.16 18.26
N SER A 392 23.15 7.74 19.36
CA SER A 392 22.53 7.64 20.69
C SER A 392 21.53 8.77 20.96
N SER A 393 21.42 9.77 20.07
CA SER A 393 20.73 11.03 20.37
C SER A 393 19.24 10.86 20.68
N PHE A 394 18.58 9.86 20.11
CA PHE A 394 17.15 9.59 20.37
C PHE A 394 16.90 8.77 21.64
N LEU A 395 17.93 8.13 22.21
CA LEU A 395 17.75 7.14 23.28
C LEU A 395 17.31 7.77 24.60
N TYR A 396 17.73 9.01 24.87
CA TYR A 396 17.37 9.71 26.10
C TYR A 396 15.86 10.01 26.15
N GLU A 397 15.33 10.51 25.04
CA GLU A 397 13.92 10.88 24.93
C GLU A 397 13.01 9.67 24.70
N ALA A 398 13.48 8.56 24.15
CA ALA A 398 12.62 7.42 23.77
C ALA A 398 11.79 6.85 24.94
N ASP A 399 10.52 6.55 24.65
CA ASP A 399 9.61 5.85 25.56
C ASP A 399 10.03 4.38 25.71
N VAL A 400 10.36 3.75 24.57
CA VAL A 400 10.85 2.37 24.50
C VAL A 400 12.08 2.33 23.60
N VAL A 401 13.16 1.72 24.11
CA VAL A 401 14.34 1.36 23.33
C VAL A 401 14.40 -0.14 23.17
N LEU A 402 14.15 -0.59 21.95
CA LEU A 402 14.27 -1.99 21.55
C LEU A 402 15.65 -2.24 20.96
N GLN A 403 16.23 -3.40 21.21
CA GLN A 403 17.48 -3.85 20.61
C GLN A 403 17.26 -5.15 19.85
N MET A 404 17.62 -5.15 18.58
CA MET A 404 17.73 -6.35 17.79
C MET A 404 19.15 -6.91 17.88
N ASP A 405 19.29 -8.13 18.42
CA ASP A 405 20.56 -8.84 18.54
C ASP A 405 20.40 -10.27 18.02
N ARG A 406 21.07 -10.61 16.90
CA ARG A 406 20.96 -11.92 16.24
C ARG A 406 19.49 -12.33 16.04
N TYR A 407 18.70 -11.40 15.50
CA TYR A 407 17.26 -11.57 15.22
C TYR A 407 16.36 -11.73 16.44
N VAL A 408 16.88 -11.53 17.66
CA VAL A 408 16.12 -11.55 18.90
C VAL A 408 15.89 -10.12 19.37
N MET A 409 14.61 -9.79 19.60
CA MET A 409 14.19 -8.49 20.12
C MET A 409 14.35 -8.46 21.65
N LYS A 410 14.98 -7.40 22.17
CA LYS A 410 15.15 -7.16 23.61
C LYS A 410 14.66 -5.75 23.93
N ASP A 411 14.02 -5.57 25.08
CA ASP A 411 13.82 -4.23 25.63
C ASP A 411 15.06 -3.84 26.44
N VAL A 412 15.69 -2.74 26.04
CA VAL A 412 16.88 -2.19 26.69
C VAL A 412 16.64 -0.75 27.19
N THR A 413 15.38 -0.35 27.35
CA THR A 413 14.97 1.02 27.72
C THR A 413 15.70 1.52 28.97
N GLU A 414 15.63 0.79 30.08
CA GLU A 414 16.28 1.18 31.33
C GLU A 414 17.80 1.28 31.19
N ARG A 415 18.40 0.31 30.50
CA ARG A 415 19.84 0.32 30.22
C ARG A 415 20.26 1.51 29.36
N ALA A 416 19.46 1.85 28.35
CA ALA A 416 19.72 2.99 27.47
C ALA A 416 19.63 4.31 28.24
N LYS A 417 18.59 4.49 29.07
CA LYS A 417 18.43 5.67 29.93
C LYS A 417 19.57 5.83 30.94
N GLN A 418 20.02 4.74 31.55
CA GLN A 418 21.19 4.74 32.45
C GLN A 418 22.47 5.12 31.71
N LEU A 419 22.69 4.55 30.52
CA LEU A 419 23.87 4.85 29.71
C LEU A 419 23.89 6.33 29.33
N CYS A 420 22.80 6.88 28.79
CA CYS A 420 22.71 8.30 28.42
C CYS A 420 23.09 9.23 29.59
N LYS A 421 22.62 8.92 30.81
CA LYS A 421 23.01 9.66 32.02
C LYS A 421 24.51 9.56 32.32
N SER A 422 25.12 8.39 32.16
CA SER A 422 26.55 8.19 32.47
C SER A 422 27.51 8.90 31.52
N ILE A 423 27.13 9.07 30.25
CA ILE A 423 27.95 9.73 29.23
C ILE A 423 27.50 11.16 28.93
N ASN A 424 26.65 11.73 29.80
CA ASN A 424 26.10 13.09 29.66
C ASN A 424 25.44 13.35 28.30
N VAL A 425 24.81 12.32 27.72
CA VAL A 425 23.85 12.53 26.63
C VAL A 425 22.60 13.11 27.28
N ASN A 426 22.52 14.44 27.27
CA ASN A 426 21.40 15.19 27.80
C ASN A 426 20.28 15.29 26.76
N SER A 427 19.06 15.62 27.20
CA SER A 427 18.05 16.16 26.28
C SER A 427 18.67 17.31 25.50
N VAL A 428 18.54 17.32 24.18
CA VAL A 428 19.05 18.43 23.37
C VAL A 428 18.39 19.72 23.88
N PRO A 429 19.15 20.74 24.33
CA PRO A 429 18.58 21.97 24.83
C PRO A 429 17.74 22.61 23.73
N THR A 430 16.44 22.56 23.91
CA THR A 430 15.45 23.14 23.02
C THR A 430 15.28 24.61 23.40
N SER A 431 15.81 25.51 22.59
CA SER A 431 15.51 26.94 22.74
C SER A 431 14.03 27.28 22.47
N ASP A 432 13.29 26.38 21.80
CA ASP A 432 11.86 26.50 21.45
C ASP A 432 11.09 25.15 21.58
N SER A 433 11.12 24.48 22.73
CA SER A 433 10.52 23.12 22.93
C SER A 433 9.01 23.08 23.09
N SER A 434 8.34 24.16 23.44
CA SER A 434 7.06 24.03 24.15
C SER A 434 5.88 23.61 23.27
N SER A 435 5.98 23.72 21.95
CA SER A 435 4.92 23.25 21.04
C SER A 435 5.44 22.95 19.63
N PHE A 436 5.06 21.81 19.07
CA PHE A 436 5.12 21.59 17.63
C PHE A 436 4.04 22.46 16.97
N PRO A 437 4.27 23.10 15.81
CA PRO A 437 3.26 24.00 15.24
C PRO A 437 2.02 23.25 14.78
N THR A 438 0.90 23.98 14.75
CA THR A 438 -0.36 23.49 14.19
C THR A 438 -0.15 23.13 12.72
N LEU A 439 -0.67 21.96 12.33
CA LEU A 439 -0.58 21.49 10.95
C LEU A 439 -1.36 22.41 10.01
N CYS A 440 -0.68 22.94 9.00
CA CYS A 440 -1.32 23.71 7.94
C CYS A 440 -2.08 22.76 7.00
N LYS A 441 -3.28 23.18 6.59
CA LYS A 441 -4.09 22.48 5.60
C LYS A 441 -3.86 23.11 4.23
N ARG A 442 -3.59 22.27 3.23
CA ARG A 442 -3.37 22.72 1.87
C ARG A 442 -4.51 22.30 0.96
N THR A 443 -4.90 23.22 0.10
CA THR A 443 -5.85 23.00 -0.99
C THR A 443 -5.10 22.66 -2.27
N VAL A 444 -5.50 21.58 -2.92
CA VAL A 444 -5.01 21.19 -4.24
C VAL A 444 -5.83 21.93 -5.29
N GLY A 445 -5.14 22.59 -6.21
CA GLY A 445 -5.71 23.23 -7.39
C GLY A 445 -6.02 22.23 -8.50
N PHE A 446 -7.19 22.42 -9.11
CA PHE A 446 -7.69 21.63 -10.24
C PHE A 446 -8.20 22.56 -11.36
N PRO A 447 -8.36 22.07 -12.61
CA PRO A 447 -8.07 20.71 -13.07
C PRO A 447 -6.56 20.41 -13.14
N LEU A 448 -6.18 19.16 -12.89
CA LEU A 448 -4.86 18.68 -13.30
C LEU A 448 -4.74 18.73 -14.84
N PRO A 449 -3.55 18.97 -15.41
CA PRO A 449 -3.37 18.97 -16.86
C PRO A 449 -3.89 17.68 -17.52
N GLN A 450 -4.63 17.80 -18.61
CA GLN A 450 -5.13 16.66 -19.38
C GLN A 450 -3.99 16.02 -20.16
N VAL A 451 -3.45 14.94 -19.61
CA VAL A 451 -2.27 14.27 -20.15
C VAL A 451 -2.51 12.76 -20.15
N ARG A 452 -2.00 12.08 -21.19
CA ARG A 452 -2.09 10.62 -21.27
C ARG A 452 -1.36 10.00 -20.08
N THR A 453 -2.05 9.09 -19.39
CA THR A 453 -1.51 8.33 -18.26
C THR A 453 -1.42 6.84 -18.58
N THR A 454 -0.35 6.19 -18.11
CA THR A 454 -0.22 4.73 -18.16
C THR A 454 0.53 4.19 -16.94
N THR A 455 0.10 3.03 -16.44
CA THR A 455 0.79 2.32 -15.35
C THR A 455 1.13 0.88 -15.74
N GLN A 456 2.43 0.59 -15.82
CA GLN A 456 2.95 -0.76 -16.06
C GLN A 456 3.68 -1.35 -14.85
N HIS A 457 4.16 -0.50 -13.94
CA HIS A 457 4.97 -0.90 -12.79
C HIS A 457 4.29 -0.55 -11.47
N ARG A 458 4.78 -1.15 -10.38
CA ARG A 458 4.27 -0.95 -9.03
C ARG A 458 4.43 0.50 -8.53
N HIS A 459 5.50 1.19 -8.90
CA HIS A 459 5.84 2.49 -8.33
C HIS A 459 5.93 3.61 -9.37
N LEU A 460 5.41 3.41 -10.57
CA LEU A 460 5.58 4.37 -11.66
C LEU A 460 4.28 4.57 -12.41
N ILE A 461 3.84 5.82 -12.48
CA ILE A 461 2.77 6.26 -13.37
C ILE A 461 3.39 7.18 -14.41
N GLN A 462 3.34 6.79 -15.68
CA GLN A 462 3.69 7.70 -16.77
C GLN A 462 2.59 8.75 -16.88
N PHE A 463 2.96 10.03 -16.86
CA PHE A 463 2.08 11.19 -16.92
C PHE A 463 2.58 12.13 -18.02
N GLY A 464 2.22 11.82 -19.26
CA GLY A 464 2.74 12.48 -20.46
C GLY A 464 4.22 12.21 -20.66
N ASP A 465 5.01 13.28 -20.72
CA ASP A 465 6.46 13.21 -20.85
C ASP A 465 7.17 13.08 -19.49
N HIS A 466 6.41 13.16 -18.39
CA HIS A 466 6.94 13.02 -17.04
C HIS A 466 6.53 11.68 -16.44
N ALA A 467 7.30 11.23 -15.45
CA ALA A 467 6.95 10.09 -14.63
C ALA A 467 6.67 10.55 -13.21
N LEU A 468 5.54 10.09 -12.66
CA LEU A 468 5.25 10.17 -11.23
C LEU A 468 5.87 8.93 -10.57
N ASP A 469 7.00 9.16 -9.89
CA ASP A 469 7.73 8.14 -9.14
C ASP A 469 7.20 8.03 -7.70
N LEU A 470 6.81 6.83 -7.31
CA LEU A 470 6.28 6.45 -6.00
C LEU A 470 7.17 5.38 -5.32
N SER A 471 8.42 5.23 -5.76
CA SER A 471 9.37 4.20 -5.28
C SER A 471 9.71 4.35 -3.79
N SER A 472 9.67 5.58 -3.29
CA SER A 472 9.87 5.88 -1.86
C SER A 472 8.65 5.61 -0.98
N THR A 473 7.58 5.02 -1.54
CA THR A 473 6.38 4.60 -0.82
C THR A 473 6.35 3.08 -0.68
N PRO A 474 7.07 2.48 0.28
CA PRO A 474 7.18 1.03 0.40
C PRO A 474 5.83 0.34 0.65
N GLN A 475 4.86 1.06 1.21
CA GLN A 475 3.51 0.56 1.48
C GLN A 475 2.60 0.49 0.25
N LEU A 476 2.97 1.06 -0.89
CA LEU A 476 2.26 0.79 -2.12
C LEU A 476 2.69 -0.60 -2.58
N VAL A 477 1.94 -1.66 -2.27
CA VAL A 477 2.39 -3.07 -2.37
C VAL A 477 2.08 -3.74 -3.68
N HIS A 478 1.17 -3.18 -4.48
CA HIS A 478 0.73 -3.80 -5.72
C HIS A 478 0.48 -2.79 -6.85
N LYS A 479 0.83 -3.18 -8.09
CA LYS A 479 0.60 -2.35 -9.30
C LYS A 479 -0.86 -1.98 -9.52
N SER A 480 -1.80 -2.80 -9.07
CA SER A 480 -3.25 -2.52 -9.18
C SER A 480 -3.69 -1.38 -8.27
N GLN A 481 -2.98 -1.12 -7.16
CA GLN A 481 -3.20 0.09 -6.36
C GLN A 481 -2.71 1.33 -7.11
N THR A 482 -1.58 1.22 -7.78
CA THR A 482 -1.01 2.28 -8.63
C THR A 482 -1.92 2.61 -9.81
N ARG A 483 -2.54 1.60 -10.42
CA ARG A 483 -3.59 1.78 -11.45
C ARG A 483 -4.85 2.44 -10.90
N ALA A 484 -5.22 2.13 -9.64
CA ALA A 484 -6.33 2.82 -8.99
C ALA A 484 -5.99 4.30 -8.76
N ILE A 485 -4.79 4.61 -8.27
CA ILE A 485 -4.29 5.99 -8.14
C ILE A 485 -4.28 6.71 -9.50
N GLU A 486 -3.75 6.09 -10.56
CA GLU A 486 -3.79 6.64 -11.91
C GLU A 486 -5.22 6.97 -12.36
N THR A 487 -6.17 6.11 -12.04
CA THR A 487 -7.58 6.30 -12.36
C THR A 487 -8.19 7.46 -11.58
N LEU A 488 -7.85 7.61 -10.30
CA LEU A 488 -8.22 8.77 -9.48
C LEU A 488 -7.67 10.08 -10.04
N LEU A 489 -6.39 10.09 -10.43
CA LEU A 489 -5.74 11.25 -11.01
C LEU A 489 -6.45 11.73 -12.29
N ARG A 490 -6.97 10.81 -13.11
CA ARG A 490 -7.78 11.14 -14.29
C ARG A 490 -9.11 11.80 -13.93
N ARG A 491 -9.85 11.27 -12.94
CA ARG A 491 -11.12 11.84 -12.48
C ARG A 491 -10.95 13.28 -11.96
N TRP A 492 -9.82 13.57 -11.32
CA TRP A 492 -9.51 14.90 -10.79
C TRP A 492 -9.03 15.92 -11.83
N MET A 493 -8.81 15.51 -13.08
CA MET A 493 -8.61 16.46 -14.20
C MET A 493 -9.86 17.31 -14.48
N SER A 494 -10.95 17.18 -13.72
CA SER A 494 -12.18 17.96 -13.87
C SER A 494 -12.84 18.35 -12.54
N ALA A 495 -12.11 18.29 -11.43
CA ALA A 495 -12.64 18.61 -10.09
C ALA A 495 -12.51 20.10 -9.72
N SER A 496 -13.19 20.52 -8.65
CA SER A 496 -13.00 21.84 -8.03
C SER A 496 -11.91 21.80 -6.95
N PRO A 497 -11.16 22.90 -6.72
CA PRO A 497 -10.18 22.97 -5.65
C PRO A 497 -10.78 22.61 -4.28
N ALA A 498 -10.07 21.78 -3.52
CA ALA A 498 -10.46 21.36 -2.18
C ALA A 498 -9.23 20.98 -1.34
N SER A 499 -9.42 20.91 -0.01
CA SER A 499 -8.37 20.43 0.89
C SER A 499 -7.96 19.00 0.54
N LEU A 500 -6.66 18.69 0.63
CA LEU A 500 -6.13 17.36 0.34
C LEU A 500 -6.89 16.28 1.13
N ARG A 501 -7.15 16.54 2.41
CA ARG A 501 -7.88 15.62 3.29
C ARG A 501 -9.32 15.41 2.86
N THR A 502 -10.04 16.49 2.54
CA THR A 502 -11.43 16.42 2.06
C THR A 502 -11.55 15.60 0.78
N ILE A 503 -10.60 15.75 -0.14
CA ILE A 503 -10.57 14.98 -1.39
C ILE A 503 -10.41 13.48 -1.08
N VAL A 504 -9.46 13.12 -0.23
CA VAL A 504 -9.21 11.72 0.16
C VAL A 504 -10.41 11.14 0.92
N ASP A 505 -11.02 11.91 1.82
CA ASP A 505 -12.23 11.53 2.56
C ASP A 505 -13.39 11.22 1.62
N GLN A 506 -13.71 12.14 0.70
CA GLN A 506 -14.79 11.96 -0.27
C GLN A 506 -14.58 10.72 -1.15
N LEU A 507 -13.34 10.47 -1.59
CA LEU A 507 -13.03 9.26 -2.36
C LEU A 507 -13.24 7.99 -1.56
N TYR A 508 -12.86 8.00 -0.29
CA TYR A 508 -13.04 6.84 0.58
C TYR A 508 -14.52 6.59 0.83
N ASP A 509 -15.32 7.63 1.07
CA ASP A 509 -16.77 7.50 1.19
C ASP A 509 -17.42 6.97 -0.10
N ASP A 510 -16.95 7.42 -1.27
CA ASP A 510 -17.37 6.89 -2.56
C ASP A 510 -17.04 5.39 -2.70
N MET A 511 -15.82 4.97 -2.33
CA MET A 511 -15.38 3.57 -2.36
C MET A 511 -16.06 2.70 -1.30
N GLU A 512 -16.45 3.26 -0.16
CA GLU A 512 -17.24 2.55 0.86
C GLU A 512 -18.65 2.25 0.36
N LYS A 513 -19.27 3.19 -0.36
CA LYS A 513 -20.65 3.05 -0.87
C LYS A 513 -20.75 2.17 -2.10
N SER A 514 -19.84 2.36 -3.05
CA SER A 514 -19.95 1.78 -4.41
C SER A 514 -18.76 0.88 -4.77
N GLY A 515 -17.87 0.57 -3.83
CA GLY A 515 -16.66 -0.19 -4.10
C GLY A 515 -15.68 0.57 -5.02
N LEU A 516 -14.70 -0.15 -5.56
CA LEU A 516 -13.69 0.44 -6.46
C LEU A 516 -14.24 0.85 -7.83
N ASP A 517 -15.49 0.50 -8.15
CA ASP A 517 -16.16 0.97 -9.36
C ASP A 517 -16.49 2.45 -9.29
N ALA A 518 -16.54 3.03 -8.09
CA ALA A 518 -16.66 4.47 -7.90
C ALA A 518 -15.51 5.27 -8.55
N LEU A 519 -14.40 4.60 -8.86
CA LEU A 519 -13.26 5.22 -9.51
C LEU A 519 -13.39 5.24 -11.04
N GLN A 520 -14.29 4.46 -11.61
CA GLN A 520 -14.34 4.17 -13.04
C GLN A 520 -15.49 4.90 -13.74
N GLU A 521 -15.21 5.57 -14.85
CA GLU A 521 -16.23 6.38 -15.56
C GLU A 521 -16.85 5.68 -16.78
N ARG A 522 -16.14 4.73 -17.42
CA ARG A 522 -16.52 4.23 -18.76
C ARG A 522 -16.68 2.72 -18.87
N SER A 523 -15.68 1.96 -18.44
CA SER A 523 -15.64 0.51 -18.61
C SER A 523 -15.08 -0.16 -17.38
N ALA A 524 -15.71 -1.27 -17.01
CA ALA A 524 -15.29 -2.09 -15.89
C ALA A 524 -13.86 -2.61 -16.09
N ASP A 525 -12.93 -2.13 -15.28
CA ASP A 525 -11.54 -2.57 -15.24
C ASP A 525 -11.36 -3.61 -14.12
N GLY A 526 -10.74 -4.75 -14.45
CA GLY A 526 -10.44 -5.82 -13.50
C GLY A 526 -9.10 -5.69 -12.78
N PHE A 527 -8.32 -4.63 -13.01
CA PHE A 527 -6.95 -4.52 -12.50
C PHE A 527 -6.76 -3.32 -11.58
N LEU A 528 -7.77 -3.01 -10.78
CA LEU A 528 -7.68 -2.04 -9.69
C LEU A 528 -7.65 -2.75 -8.34
N ALA A 529 -6.86 -2.22 -7.41
CA ALA A 529 -6.87 -2.62 -6.00
C ALA A 529 -6.97 -1.36 -5.14
N ARG A 530 -7.59 -1.45 -3.97
CA ARG A 530 -7.81 -0.29 -3.11
C ARG A 530 -6.47 0.32 -2.64
N PRO A 531 -6.16 1.58 -3.02
CA PRO A 531 -4.98 2.27 -2.50
C PRO A 531 -5.28 2.84 -1.11
N ARG A 532 -4.28 2.93 -0.22
CA ARG A 532 -4.48 3.53 1.11
C ARG A 532 -4.68 5.04 1.01
N ARG A 533 -5.31 5.63 2.03
CA ARG A 533 -5.53 7.09 2.15
C ARG A 533 -4.23 7.86 1.97
N LEU A 534 -3.20 7.45 2.71
CA LEU A 534 -1.87 8.03 2.64
C LEU A 534 -1.23 7.89 1.26
N ASP A 535 -1.38 6.74 0.59
CA ASP A 535 -0.76 6.49 -0.73
C ASP A 535 -1.35 7.41 -1.81
N ILE A 536 -2.65 7.70 -1.73
CA ILE A 536 -3.32 8.67 -2.60
C ILE A 536 -2.75 10.08 -2.38
N GLY A 537 -2.64 10.51 -1.12
CA GLY A 537 -2.11 11.84 -0.80
C GLY A 537 -0.64 11.98 -1.18
N VAL A 538 0.15 10.92 -0.99
CA VAL A 538 1.54 10.83 -1.43
C VAL A 538 1.67 11.04 -2.94
N ALA A 539 0.79 10.42 -3.74
CA ALA A 539 0.78 10.61 -5.18
C ALA A 539 0.47 12.07 -5.58
N LEU A 540 -0.54 12.69 -4.97
CA LEU A 540 -0.87 14.10 -5.19
C LEU A 540 0.30 15.04 -4.83
N ASN A 541 0.94 14.80 -3.69
CA ASN A 541 2.09 15.59 -3.22
C ASN A 541 3.32 15.52 -4.15
N ARG A 542 3.43 14.47 -4.96
CA ARG A 542 4.55 14.24 -5.89
C ARG A 542 4.23 14.64 -7.33
N LEU A 543 3.01 15.11 -7.60
CA LEU A 543 2.67 15.67 -8.91
C LEU A 543 3.37 17.01 -9.11
N ARG A 544 4.28 17.05 -10.08
CA ARG A 544 5.01 18.27 -10.46
C ARG A 544 4.10 19.36 -11.03
N SER A 545 2.96 18.98 -11.60
CA SER A 545 1.97 19.87 -12.20
C SER A 545 0.90 20.35 -11.23
N ALA A 546 0.87 19.84 -9.98
CA ALA A 546 -0.13 20.24 -9.00
C ALA A 546 0.10 21.68 -8.55
N VAL A 547 -0.98 22.47 -8.55
CA VAL A 547 -1.00 23.82 -7.98
C VAL A 547 -1.50 23.70 -6.54
N TRP A 548 -0.90 24.42 -5.61
CA TRP A 548 -1.26 24.36 -4.20
C TRP A 548 -1.66 25.74 -3.67
N TYR A 549 -2.61 25.78 -2.74
CA TYR A 549 -3.04 26.96 -2.01
C TYR A 549 -3.03 26.65 -0.51
N LEU A 550 -2.76 27.65 0.33
CA LEU A 550 -2.92 27.51 1.77
C LEU A 550 -4.35 27.90 2.14
N GLU A 551 -4.92 27.20 3.11
CA GLU A 551 -6.21 27.59 3.73
C GLU A 551 -6.08 28.77 4.69
#